data_AF-A0A964KTQ5-F1
#
_entry.id   AF-A0A964KTQ5-F1
#
_cell.length_a   1.000
_cell.length_b   1.000
_cell.length_c   1.000
_cell.angle_alpha   90.00
_cell.angle_beta   90.00
_cell.angle_gamma   90.00
#
_symmetry.space_group_name_H-M   'P 1'
#
loop_
_entity.id
_entity.type
_entity.pdbx_description
1 polymer ?
#
loop_
_entity_poly.entity_id
_entity_poly.type
_entity_poly.pdbx_seq_one_letter_code
_entity_poly.pdbx_strand_id
1 'polypeptide(L)'
;MTGTEENPVATARALTQATRAVVDAAVKQGAVTTKNGALIDDHQVLTERLAYLATQIRAAEDLVAYVERVSDDLQGRLALAYAAEVAHATRSQVESGWDDFGLTEADIAPLHTAEARAAIRRGMSEEAIRAIGRQMIATAGVNNCELEDEVATLTRSVARDFAKGVVAPVAQEIHRKDLMIPDSIINAFSAQGFFGSSIPEEYGGTGMGDLPMVIITEELSAASLAAAGSLSTRPEILIKALLAGGTEEQRQQWLPRIAAGEELVAIAVTEPNIGSDVASLQTKAEPAEHNGVRGWRINGAKAWSTFSGRATVIAMLVRTDLDPASGSRGLSLFMVQKPAYDGHTWRYEQPEGGVISGTANPTPGYRGMHSFTIAIDNLFVPHTNLVGGDTGINKGFYLQMGGFAAGRLQTGGRGIGVAQAALEKVCQYVVQRSQFGLPLSEYQLTQYKIGLMAVRIAAARQATYASARGFSTRAVEPSMAKLLACDIAGDVTREAQLLHGGWGYSEEDPISRYVVDALVLPIFEGVKPTLELKVIGRAILGG
;
A
#
# COMPACT_ATOMS: atom_id res chain seq x y z
N MET A 1 -39.80 19.56 -19.47
CA MET A 1 -40.01 18.23 -18.86
C MET A 1 -39.02 18.11 -17.74
N THR A 2 -39.46 18.36 -16.51
CA THR A 2 -38.68 18.15 -15.28
C THR A 2 -38.60 16.65 -15.04
N GLY A 3 -37.63 16.00 -15.69
CA GLY A 3 -37.31 14.61 -15.38
C GLY A 3 -36.87 14.56 -13.92
N THR A 4 -37.47 13.67 -13.14
CA THR A 4 -36.98 13.31 -11.81
C THR A 4 -35.48 13.07 -11.89
N GLU A 5 -34.67 13.91 -11.23
CA GLU A 5 -33.23 13.67 -11.12
C GLU A 5 -33.04 12.28 -10.51
N GLU A 6 -32.60 11.35 -11.34
CA GLU A 6 -32.38 9.97 -10.94
C GLU A 6 -31.25 9.96 -9.90
N ASN A 7 -31.52 9.35 -8.75
CA ASN A 7 -30.58 9.33 -7.64
C ASN A 7 -29.25 8.68 -8.07
N PRO A 8 -28.12 9.43 -8.06
CA PRO A 8 -26.85 8.94 -8.58
C PRO A 8 -26.34 7.71 -7.80
N VAL A 9 -26.62 7.61 -6.50
CA VAL A 9 -26.27 6.46 -5.67
C VAL A 9 -27.04 5.22 -6.09
N ALA A 10 -28.35 5.35 -6.34
CA ALA A 10 -29.17 4.23 -6.80
C ALA A 10 -28.73 3.73 -8.18
N THR A 11 -28.40 4.65 -9.09
CA THR A 11 -27.85 4.31 -10.42
C THR A 11 -26.47 3.65 -10.29
N ALA A 12 -25.59 4.16 -9.44
CA ALA A 12 -24.26 3.57 -9.19
C ALA A 12 -24.38 2.14 -8.66
N ARG A 13 -25.28 1.89 -7.71
CA ARG A 13 -25.57 0.56 -7.18
C ARG A 13 -26.05 -0.40 -8.26
N ALA A 14 -27.05 -0.01 -9.05
CA ALA A 14 -27.59 -0.87 -10.10
C ALA A 14 -26.52 -1.23 -11.14
N LEU A 15 -25.69 -0.25 -11.53
CA LEU A 15 -24.61 -0.47 -12.49
C LEU A 15 -23.48 -1.36 -11.91
N THR A 16 -23.16 -1.18 -10.63
CA THR A 16 -22.19 -2.02 -9.91
C THR A 16 -22.69 -3.47 -9.83
N GLN A 17 -23.96 -3.70 -9.49
CA GLN A 17 -24.56 -5.04 -9.46
C GLN A 17 -24.53 -5.72 -10.85
N ALA A 18 -24.88 -4.98 -11.91
CA ALA A 18 -24.81 -5.49 -13.27
C ALA A 18 -23.36 -5.84 -13.68
N THR A 19 -22.39 -5.02 -13.28
CA THR A 19 -20.97 -5.26 -13.57
C THR A 19 -20.43 -6.47 -12.80
N ARG A 20 -20.79 -6.59 -11.51
CA ARG A 20 -20.48 -7.75 -10.65
C ARG A 20 -20.94 -9.05 -11.29
N ALA A 21 -22.16 -9.12 -11.81
CA ALA A 21 -22.68 -10.32 -12.46
C ALA A 21 -21.81 -10.77 -13.66
N VAL A 22 -21.35 -9.82 -14.48
CA VAL A 22 -20.47 -10.13 -15.62
C VAL A 22 -19.08 -10.57 -15.15
N VAL A 23 -18.52 -9.90 -14.15
CA VAL A 23 -17.20 -10.27 -13.59
C VAL A 23 -17.25 -11.66 -12.94
N ASP A 24 -18.32 -11.99 -12.21
CA ASP A 24 -18.48 -13.30 -11.59
C ASP A 24 -18.62 -14.42 -12.64
N ALA A 25 -19.33 -14.16 -13.74
CA ALA A 25 -19.38 -15.08 -14.87
C ALA A 25 -17.98 -15.29 -15.48
N ALA A 26 -17.21 -14.21 -15.66
CA ALA A 26 -15.86 -14.26 -16.19
C ALA A 26 -14.90 -15.03 -15.26
N VAL A 27 -14.99 -14.80 -13.95
CA VAL A 27 -14.20 -15.52 -12.93
C VAL A 27 -14.57 -16.99 -12.91
N LYS A 28 -15.86 -17.33 -12.97
CA LYS A 28 -16.33 -18.72 -13.02
C LYS A 28 -15.77 -19.45 -14.25
N GLN A 29 -15.81 -18.82 -15.41
CA GLN A 29 -15.25 -19.42 -16.62
C GLN A 29 -13.72 -19.49 -16.57
N GLY A 30 -13.07 -18.46 -16.03
CA GLY A 30 -11.64 -18.48 -15.73
C GLY A 30 -11.23 -19.63 -14.81
N ALA A 31 -12.04 -19.95 -13.79
CA ALA A 31 -11.79 -21.07 -12.89
C ALA A 31 -11.85 -22.40 -13.64
N VAL A 32 -12.78 -22.57 -14.60
CA VAL A 32 -12.81 -23.74 -15.49
C VAL A 32 -11.54 -23.82 -16.33
N THR A 33 -11.18 -22.75 -17.03
CA THR A 33 -10.00 -22.69 -17.91
C THR A 33 -8.71 -23.00 -17.14
N THR A 34 -8.56 -22.43 -15.94
CA THR A 34 -7.35 -22.57 -15.12
C THR A 34 -7.35 -23.81 -14.21
N LYS A 35 -8.38 -24.68 -14.28
CA LYS A 35 -8.59 -25.80 -13.35
C LYS A 35 -8.51 -25.36 -11.89
N ASN A 36 -9.35 -24.41 -11.52
CA ASN A 36 -9.40 -23.76 -10.21
C ASN A 36 -8.05 -23.17 -9.78
N GLY A 37 -7.39 -22.48 -10.71
CA GLY A 37 -6.10 -21.83 -10.47
C GLY A 37 -4.85 -22.74 -10.55
N ALA A 38 -5.00 -24.04 -10.79
CA ALA A 38 -3.86 -24.96 -10.93
C ALA A 38 -2.98 -24.66 -12.15
N LEU A 39 -3.55 -24.07 -13.21
CA LEU A 39 -2.88 -23.72 -14.46
C LEU A 39 -2.69 -22.21 -14.65
N ILE A 40 -2.62 -21.42 -13.56
CA ILE A 40 -2.42 -19.96 -13.66
C ILE A 40 -1.15 -19.61 -14.47
N ASP A 41 -0.09 -20.41 -14.36
CA ASP A 41 1.15 -20.17 -15.11
C ASP A 41 1.01 -20.36 -16.62
N ASP A 42 0.04 -21.15 -17.07
CA ASP A 42 -0.29 -21.32 -18.49
C ASP A 42 -1.31 -20.28 -19.00
N HIS A 43 -1.96 -19.55 -18.08
CA HIS A 43 -3.05 -18.62 -18.36
C HIS A 43 -2.87 -17.26 -17.68
N GLN A 44 -1.63 -16.75 -17.67
CA GLN A 44 -1.27 -15.54 -16.91
C GLN A 44 -2.05 -14.30 -17.36
N VAL A 45 -2.20 -14.08 -18.67
CA VAL A 45 -2.92 -12.90 -19.20
C VAL A 45 -4.40 -12.90 -18.81
N LEU A 46 -5.07 -14.04 -18.91
CA LEU A 46 -6.45 -14.19 -18.46
C LEU A 46 -6.56 -13.95 -16.94
N THR A 47 -5.65 -14.54 -16.17
CA THR A 47 -5.64 -14.41 -14.71
C THR A 47 -5.40 -12.96 -14.27
N GLU A 48 -4.48 -12.26 -14.91
CA GLU A 48 -4.21 -10.83 -14.67
C GLU A 48 -5.45 -9.98 -14.91
N ARG A 49 -6.09 -10.14 -16.07
CA ARG A 49 -7.33 -9.42 -16.41
C ARG A 49 -8.45 -9.69 -15.40
N LEU A 50 -8.66 -10.95 -15.02
CA LEU A 50 -9.68 -11.32 -14.03
C LEU A 50 -9.37 -10.75 -12.65
N ALA A 51 -8.11 -10.79 -12.21
CA ALA A 51 -7.69 -10.21 -10.94
C ALA A 51 -7.92 -8.70 -10.89
N TYR A 52 -7.64 -7.99 -11.99
CA TYR A 52 -7.84 -6.56 -12.08
C TYR A 52 -9.34 -6.19 -12.15
N LEU A 53 -10.13 -6.88 -12.96
CA LEU A 53 -11.58 -6.70 -13.02
C LEU A 53 -12.24 -6.94 -11.65
N ALA A 54 -11.86 -8.02 -10.96
CA ALA A 54 -12.34 -8.34 -9.62
C ALA A 54 -11.97 -7.25 -8.59
N THR A 55 -10.78 -6.68 -8.71
CA THR A 55 -10.30 -5.56 -7.88
C THR A 55 -11.13 -4.29 -8.12
N GLN A 56 -11.34 -3.92 -9.39
CA GLN A 56 -12.07 -2.70 -9.74
C GLN A 56 -13.54 -2.77 -9.31
N ILE A 57 -14.20 -3.91 -9.52
CA ILE A 57 -15.60 -4.06 -9.13
C ILE A 57 -15.76 -4.08 -7.62
N ARG A 58 -14.83 -4.68 -6.87
CA ARG A 58 -14.86 -4.63 -5.40
C ARG A 58 -14.72 -3.19 -4.90
N ALA A 59 -13.82 -2.41 -5.47
CA ALA A 59 -13.71 -0.99 -5.10
C ALA A 59 -14.97 -0.17 -5.42
N ALA A 60 -15.69 -0.51 -6.49
CA ALA A 60 -16.96 0.14 -6.81
C ALA A 60 -18.04 -0.21 -5.78
N GLU A 61 -18.10 -1.47 -5.33
CA GLU A 61 -19.00 -1.89 -4.25
C GLU A 61 -18.68 -1.20 -2.92
N ASP A 62 -17.41 -1.14 -2.54
CA ASP A 62 -16.98 -0.50 -1.29
C ASP A 62 -17.30 1.01 -1.31
N LEU A 63 -17.10 1.67 -2.46
CA LEU A 63 -17.48 3.07 -2.66
C LEU A 63 -19.00 3.25 -2.62
N VAL A 64 -19.78 2.43 -3.33
CA VAL A 64 -21.25 2.49 -3.30
C VAL A 64 -21.78 2.28 -1.87
N ALA A 65 -21.26 1.28 -1.16
CA ALA A 65 -21.67 1.00 0.21
C ALA A 65 -21.37 2.19 1.13
N TYR A 66 -20.21 2.84 0.96
CA TYR A 66 -19.89 4.06 1.70
C TYR A 66 -20.89 5.18 1.43
N VAL A 67 -21.18 5.50 0.17
CA VAL A 67 -22.09 6.61 -0.18
C VAL A 67 -23.56 6.33 0.12
N GLU A 68 -23.95 5.08 0.37
CA GLU A 68 -25.26 4.75 0.92
C GLU A 68 -25.40 5.09 2.41
N ARG A 69 -24.27 5.19 3.12
CA ARG A 69 -24.23 5.52 4.56
C ARG A 69 -23.99 7.00 4.82
N VAL A 70 -23.37 7.71 3.88
CA VAL A 70 -23.11 9.16 3.98
C VAL A 70 -23.98 9.95 3.02
N SER A 71 -24.55 11.07 3.47
CA SER A 71 -25.43 11.90 2.64
C SER A 71 -24.65 13.09 2.04
N ASP A 72 -23.84 12.82 1.01
CA ASP A 72 -23.08 13.85 0.28
C ASP A 72 -23.26 13.72 -1.25
N ASP A 73 -23.67 14.82 -1.90
CA ASP A 73 -23.93 14.87 -3.35
C ASP A 73 -22.66 14.60 -4.17
N LEU A 74 -21.51 15.13 -3.73
CA LEU A 74 -20.24 14.87 -4.39
C LEU A 74 -19.86 13.39 -4.31
N GLN A 75 -19.97 12.77 -3.12
CA GLN A 75 -19.74 11.33 -2.97
C GLN A 75 -20.63 10.52 -3.92
N GLY A 76 -21.92 10.85 -4.03
CA GLY A 76 -22.83 10.17 -4.96
C GLY A 76 -22.39 10.28 -6.43
N ARG A 77 -21.88 11.46 -6.85
CA ARG A 77 -21.34 11.67 -8.20
C ARG A 77 -20.05 10.89 -8.45
N LEU A 78 -19.14 10.86 -7.47
CA LEU A 78 -17.91 10.07 -7.52
C LEU A 78 -18.22 8.58 -7.68
N ALA A 79 -19.18 8.06 -6.91
CA ALA A 79 -19.62 6.66 -6.99
C ALA A 79 -20.21 6.32 -8.36
N LEU A 80 -21.10 7.17 -8.89
CA LEU A 80 -21.66 6.95 -10.23
C LEU A 80 -20.60 7.01 -11.33
N ALA A 81 -19.68 7.97 -11.26
CA ALA A 81 -18.60 8.11 -12.24
C ALA A 81 -17.68 6.88 -12.24
N TYR A 82 -17.28 6.41 -11.06
CA TYR A 82 -16.42 5.22 -10.95
C TYR A 82 -17.14 3.95 -11.37
N ALA A 83 -18.39 3.73 -10.94
CA ALA A 83 -19.19 2.58 -11.36
C ALA A 83 -19.36 2.55 -12.89
N ALA A 84 -19.53 3.72 -13.51
CA ALA A 84 -19.61 3.84 -14.96
C ALA A 84 -18.28 3.55 -15.67
N GLU A 85 -17.16 4.04 -15.14
CA GLU A 85 -15.82 3.73 -15.64
C GLU A 85 -15.53 2.23 -15.60
N VAL A 86 -15.81 1.57 -14.46
CA VAL A 86 -15.59 0.13 -14.29
C VAL A 86 -16.51 -0.67 -15.22
N ALA A 87 -17.80 -0.33 -15.29
CA ALA A 87 -18.73 -0.99 -16.20
C ALA A 87 -18.30 -0.87 -17.67
N HIS A 88 -17.85 0.31 -18.10
CA HIS A 88 -17.34 0.52 -19.44
C HIS A 88 -16.06 -0.28 -19.72
N ALA A 89 -15.11 -0.28 -18.78
CA ALA A 89 -13.88 -1.04 -18.88
C ALA A 89 -14.15 -2.54 -18.97
N THR A 90 -15.03 -3.08 -18.11
CA THR A 90 -15.45 -4.49 -18.16
C THR A 90 -16.03 -4.85 -19.51
N ARG A 91 -16.95 -4.04 -20.05
CA ARG A 91 -17.52 -4.27 -21.39
C ARG A 91 -16.43 -4.29 -22.46
N SER A 92 -15.55 -3.28 -22.48
CA SER A 92 -14.50 -3.17 -23.48
C SER A 92 -13.52 -4.35 -23.42
N GLN A 93 -13.12 -4.77 -22.21
CA GLN A 93 -12.19 -5.87 -22.04
C GLN A 93 -12.82 -7.20 -22.43
N VAL A 94 -14.04 -7.48 -21.98
CA VAL A 94 -14.78 -8.70 -22.34
C VAL A 94 -14.99 -8.80 -23.84
N GLU A 95 -15.40 -7.71 -24.50
CA GLU A 95 -15.57 -7.68 -25.96
C GLU A 95 -14.25 -7.97 -26.69
N SER A 96 -13.15 -7.33 -26.25
CA SER A 96 -11.83 -7.51 -26.88
C SER A 96 -11.18 -8.87 -26.58
N GLY A 97 -11.58 -9.53 -25.49
CA GLY A 97 -11.04 -10.80 -25.01
C GLY A 97 -12.07 -11.92 -25.07
N TRP A 98 -13.03 -11.85 -26.01
CA TRP A 98 -14.21 -12.72 -26.06
C TRP A 98 -13.87 -14.20 -25.89
N ASP A 99 -12.92 -14.68 -26.71
CA ASP A 99 -12.49 -16.08 -26.70
C ASP A 99 -11.69 -16.45 -25.44
N ASP A 100 -10.93 -15.50 -24.87
CA ASP A 100 -10.13 -15.72 -23.66
C ASP A 100 -11.04 -15.89 -22.42
N PHE A 101 -12.09 -15.06 -22.32
CA PHE A 101 -13.03 -15.09 -21.21
C PHE A 101 -14.04 -16.24 -21.33
N GLY A 102 -14.33 -16.71 -22.55
CA GLY A 102 -15.27 -17.82 -22.80
C GLY A 102 -16.71 -17.51 -22.40
N LEU A 103 -17.10 -16.24 -22.45
CA LEU A 103 -18.43 -15.76 -22.07
C LEU A 103 -19.44 -15.92 -23.21
N THR A 104 -20.71 -15.93 -22.85
CA THR A 104 -21.84 -15.89 -23.79
C THR A 104 -22.50 -14.51 -23.80
N GLU A 105 -23.31 -14.24 -24.82
CA GLU A 105 -24.17 -13.06 -24.89
C GLU A 105 -25.11 -12.94 -23.67
N ALA A 106 -25.54 -14.06 -23.11
CA ALA A 106 -26.37 -14.08 -21.92
C ALA A 106 -25.60 -13.60 -20.67
N ASP A 107 -24.31 -13.92 -20.57
CA ASP A 107 -23.47 -13.53 -19.43
C ASP A 107 -23.22 -12.02 -19.40
N ILE A 108 -23.08 -11.37 -20.56
CA ILE A 108 -22.84 -9.92 -20.67
C ILE A 108 -24.13 -9.08 -20.71
N ALA A 109 -25.28 -9.73 -20.89
CA ALA A 109 -26.58 -9.08 -21.04
C ALA A 109 -26.89 -8.00 -19.97
N PRO A 110 -26.53 -8.17 -18.67
CA PRO A 110 -26.77 -7.15 -17.65
C PRO A 110 -26.17 -5.78 -17.99
N LEU A 111 -25.02 -5.73 -18.67
CA LEU A 111 -24.35 -4.50 -19.07
C LEU A 111 -24.79 -3.97 -20.45
N HIS A 112 -25.57 -4.75 -21.21
CA HIS A 112 -26.03 -4.41 -22.56
C HIS A 112 -27.46 -3.86 -22.61
N THR A 113 -28.15 -3.80 -21.47
CA THR A 113 -29.46 -3.16 -21.31
C THR A 113 -29.42 -1.68 -21.71
N ALA A 114 -30.57 -1.10 -22.07
CA ALA A 114 -30.66 0.31 -22.43
C ALA A 114 -30.33 1.20 -21.21
N GLU A 115 -30.77 0.76 -20.03
CA GLU A 115 -30.60 1.38 -18.72
C GLU A 115 -29.12 1.42 -18.32
N ALA A 116 -28.42 0.28 -18.37
CA ALA A 116 -26.99 0.23 -18.06
C ALA A 116 -26.18 1.12 -19.01
N ARG A 117 -26.48 1.10 -20.32
CA ARG A 117 -25.83 1.97 -21.30
C ARG A 117 -26.14 3.45 -21.08
N ALA A 118 -27.33 3.80 -20.61
CA ALA A 118 -27.66 5.17 -20.24
C ALA A 118 -26.93 5.61 -18.97
N ALA A 119 -26.83 4.74 -17.97
CA ALA A 119 -26.07 4.99 -16.74
C ALA A 119 -24.58 5.20 -17.01
N ILE A 120 -23.96 4.35 -17.84
CA ILE A 120 -22.55 4.49 -18.25
C ILE A 120 -22.32 5.86 -18.91
N ARG A 121 -23.15 6.22 -19.91
CA ARG A 121 -23.02 7.50 -20.62
C ARG A 121 -23.18 8.71 -19.70
N ARG A 122 -24.02 8.60 -18.67
CA ARG A 122 -24.25 9.68 -17.70
C ARG A 122 -23.07 9.85 -16.76
N GLY A 123 -22.62 8.75 -16.13
CA GLY A 123 -21.51 8.76 -15.17
C GLY A 123 -20.18 9.15 -15.81
N MET A 124 -19.97 8.79 -17.08
CA MET A 124 -18.77 9.18 -17.85
C MET A 124 -18.96 10.44 -18.69
N SER A 125 -20.09 11.14 -18.56
CA SER A 125 -20.30 12.36 -19.33
C SER A 125 -19.25 13.41 -18.97
N GLU A 126 -18.76 14.09 -20.00
CA GLU A 126 -17.72 15.10 -19.89
C GLU A 126 -18.06 16.17 -18.84
N GLU A 127 -19.31 16.64 -18.83
CA GLU A 127 -19.79 17.63 -17.87
C GLU A 127 -19.92 17.08 -16.43
N ALA A 128 -20.34 15.83 -16.25
CA ALA A 128 -20.41 15.23 -14.90
C ALA A 128 -19.02 15.13 -14.25
N ILE A 129 -18.03 14.69 -15.02
CA ILE A 129 -16.64 14.61 -14.55
C ILE A 129 -16.07 16.01 -14.27
N ARG A 130 -16.39 17.01 -15.10
CA ARG A 130 -15.98 18.39 -14.82
C ARG A 130 -16.63 19.01 -13.62
N ALA A 131 -17.90 18.69 -13.34
CA ALA A 131 -18.57 19.18 -12.15
C ALA A 131 -17.80 18.73 -10.89
N ILE A 132 -17.36 17.46 -10.86
CA ILE A 132 -16.47 16.93 -9.83
C ILE A 132 -15.15 17.72 -9.81
N GLY A 133 -14.51 17.89 -10.97
CA GLY A 133 -13.24 18.62 -11.07
C GLY A 133 -13.30 20.07 -10.59
N ARG A 134 -14.36 20.81 -10.94
CA ARG A 134 -14.58 22.19 -10.46
C ARG A 134 -14.76 22.22 -8.95
N GLN A 135 -15.49 21.26 -8.39
CA GLN A 135 -15.64 21.16 -6.94
C GLN A 135 -14.31 20.87 -6.24
N MET A 136 -13.48 19.97 -6.80
CA MET A 136 -12.14 19.71 -6.29
C MET A 136 -11.24 20.94 -6.36
N ILE A 137 -11.27 21.68 -7.46
CA ILE A 137 -10.53 22.94 -7.56
C ILE A 137 -11.00 23.93 -6.49
N ALA A 138 -12.31 24.09 -6.32
CA ALA A 138 -12.90 25.01 -5.33
C ALA A 138 -12.54 24.65 -3.88
N THR A 139 -12.33 23.37 -3.57
CA THR A 139 -11.91 22.89 -2.24
C THR A 139 -10.40 22.65 -2.14
N ALA A 140 -9.60 23.16 -3.09
CA ALA A 140 -8.16 22.96 -3.19
C ALA A 140 -7.71 21.48 -3.17
N GLY A 141 -8.59 20.58 -3.62
CA GLY A 141 -8.38 19.14 -3.69
C GLY A 141 -8.38 18.42 -2.34
N VAL A 142 -8.62 19.12 -1.23
CA VAL A 142 -8.43 18.59 0.13
C VAL A 142 -9.33 17.38 0.40
N ASN A 143 -8.76 16.32 0.98
CA ASN A 143 -9.53 15.17 1.43
C ASN A 143 -10.42 15.52 2.65
N ASN A 144 -11.71 15.68 2.41
CA ASN A 144 -12.72 15.88 3.44
C ASN A 144 -13.82 14.82 3.40
N CYS A 145 -13.51 13.60 2.94
CA CYS A 145 -14.52 12.54 2.96
C CYS A 145 -15.03 12.32 4.40
N GLU A 146 -16.33 12.15 4.57
CA GLU A 146 -16.89 11.86 5.88
C GLU A 146 -16.34 10.52 6.39
N LEU A 147 -15.93 10.49 7.65
CA LEU A 147 -15.57 9.25 8.35
C LEU A 147 -16.67 8.98 9.38
N GLU A 148 -17.21 7.77 9.33
CA GLU A 148 -18.36 7.34 10.16
C GLU A 148 -18.02 7.26 11.66
N ASP A 149 -16.75 7.27 12.01
CA ASP A 149 -16.23 7.11 13.37
C ASP A 149 -15.51 8.37 13.85
N GLU A 150 -15.80 8.78 15.09
CA GLU A 150 -15.20 9.94 15.74
C GLU A 150 -13.71 9.73 15.99
N VAL A 151 -13.30 8.52 16.38
CA VAL A 151 -11.88 8.19 16.59
C VAL A 151 -11.11 8.31 15.28
N ALA A 152 -11.65 7.77 14.18
CA ALA A 152 -11.09 7.92 12.84
C ALA A 152 -10.99 9.40 12.40
N THR A 153 -12.00 10.22 12.71
CA THR A 153 -11.99 11.67 12.41
C THR A 153 -10.92 12.42 13.19
N LEU A 154 -10.82 12.18 14.50
CA LEU A 154 -9.79 12.78 15.35
C LEU A 154 -8.39 12.34 14.91
N THR A 155 -8.22 11.04 14.66
CA THR A 155 -6.96 10.45 14.16
C THR A 155 -6.48 11.15 12.90
N ARG A 156 -7.39 11.35 11.93
CA ARG A 156 -7.09 12.09 10.70
C ARG A 156 -6.63 13.51 10.97
N SER A 157 -7.32 14.23 11.86
CA SER A 157 -6.94 15.61 12.21
C SER A 157 -5.53 15.66 12.81
N VAL A 158 -5.24 14.80 13.79
CA VAL A 158 -3.92 14.74 14.45
C VAL A 158 -2.82 14.38 13.45
N ALA A 159 -3.03 13.35 12.63
CA ALA A 159 -2.06 12.94 11.62
C ALA A 159 -1.83 14.01 10.55
N ARG A 160 -2.89 14.71 10.12
CA ARG A 160 -2.82 15.80 9.15
C ARG A 160 -2.06 17.01 9.69
N ASP A 161 -2.31 17.39 10.94
CA ASP A 161 -1.63 18.51 11.58
C ASP A 161 -0.14 18.20 11.76
N PHE A 162 0.19 16.97 12.17
CA PHE A 162 1.58 16.49 12.21
C PHE A 162 2.23 16.49 10.82
N ALA A 163 1.54 15.96 9.80
CA ALA A 163 2.03 15.90 8.43
C ALA A 163 2.36 17.30 7.90
N LYS A 164 1.47 18.28 8.11
CA LYS A 164 1.65 19.67 7.65
C LYS A 164 2.68 20.44 8.46
N GLY A 165 2.69 20.28 9.79
CA GLY A 165 3.52 21.07 10.69
C GLY A 165 4.96 20.55 10.84
N VAL A 166 5.16 19.24 10.74
CA VAL A 166 6.45 18.59 11.06
C VAL A 166 7.11 17.99 9.82
N VAL A 167 6.34 17.29 8.98
CA VAL A 167 6.90 16.48 7.88
C VAL A 167 7.07 17.32 6.60
N ALA A 168 5.97 17.93 6.12
CA ALA A 168 5.94 18.67 4.86
C ALA A 168 7.04 19.75 4.74
N PRO A 169 7.38 20.54 5.80
CA PRO A 169 8.37 21.59 5.71
C PRO A 169 9.78 21.12 5.32
N VAL A 170 10.15 19.89 5.66
CA VAL A 170 11.51 19.35 5.43
C VAL A 170 11.54 18.28 4.33
N ALA A 171 10.38 17.79 3.89
CA ALA A 171 10.29 16.66 2.99
C ALA A 171 10.94 16.88 1.61
N GLN A 172 10.93 18.11 1.09
CA GLN A 172 11.59 18.41 -0.19
C GLN A 172 13.11 18.48 -0.05
N GLU A 173 13.60 18.98 1.09
CA GLU A 173 15.03 19.03 1.38
C GLU A 173 15.60 17.62 1.53
N ILE A 174 14.91 16.74 2.27
CA ILE A 174 15.26 15.32 2.41
C ILE A 174 15.45 14.67 1.02
N HIS A 175 14.50 14.90 0.11
CA HIS A 175 14.56 14.34 -1.24
C HIS A 175 15.73 14.89 -2.07
N ARG A 176 15.88 16.22 -2.14
CA ARG A 176 16.87 16.88 -3.00
C ARG A 176 18.31 16.69 -2.53
N LYS A 177 18.51 16.64 -1.21
CA LYS A 177 19.84 16.48 -0.62
C LYS A 177 20.17 15.02 -0.27
N ASP A 178 19.27 14.09 -0.63
CA ASP A 178 19.45 12.65 -0.39
C ASP A 178 19.78 12.37 1.09
N LEU A 179 18.97 12.92 2.01
CA LEU A 179 19.20 12.84 3.45
C LEU A 179 18.45 11.67 4.09
N MET A 180 19.00 11.16 5.20
CA MET A 180 18.22 10.34 6.13
C MET A 180 17.11 11.16 6.81
N ILE A 181 16.09 10.49 7.35
CA ILE A 181 15.06 11.14 8.19
C ILE A 181 15.73 11.76 9.42
N PRO A 182 15.47 13.05 9.73
CA PRO A 182 16.02 13.70 10.91
C PRO A 182 15.35 13.21 12.21
N ASP A 183 16.12 13.22 13.31
CA ASP A 183 15.65 12.86 14.66
C ASP A 183 14.42 13.66 15.10
N SER A 184 14.30 14.91 14.64
CA SER A 184 13.15 15.76 14.94
C SER A 184 11.84 15.14 14.46
N ILE A 185 11.82 14.48 13.28
CA ILE A 185 10.64 13.76 12.81
C ILE A 185 10.43 12.51 13.66
N ILE A 186 11.47 11.69 13.87
CA ILE A 186 11.34 10.41 14.58
C ILE A 186 10.87 10.62 16.02
N ASN A 187 11.46 11.58 16.74
CA ASN A 187 11.10 11.90 18.11
C ASN A 187 9.68 12.48 18.21
N ALA A 188 9.31 13.37 17.28
CA ALA A 188 7.95 13.91 17.25
C ALA A 188 6.92 12.82 16.89
N PHE A 189 7.27 11.89 15.99
CA PHE A 189 6.44 10.76 15.58
C PHE A 189 6.20 9.80 16.76
N SER A 190 7.27 9.49 17.51
CA SER A 190 7.18 8.72 18.75
C SER A 190 6.29 9.42 19.79
N ALA A 191 6.45 10.74 19.98
CA ALA A 191 5.66 11.52 20.94
C ALA A 191 4.15 11.54 20.63
N GLN A 192 3.75 11.33 19.36
CA GLN A 192 2.34 11.15 18.97
C GLN A 192 1.81 9.73 19.23
N GLY A 193 2.67 8.78 19.62
CA GLY A 193 2.30 7.37 19.82
C GLY A 193 2.12 6.56 18.54
N PHE A 194 2.52 7.10 17.37
CA PHE A 194 2.27 6.46 16.07
C PHE A 194 3.01 5.12 15.87
N PHE A 195 4.12 4.87 16.58
CA PHE A 195 4.78 3.56 16.56
C PHE A 195 4.03 2.50 17.37
N GLY A 196 3.23 2.92 18.36
CA GLY A 196 2.46 2.05 19.26
C GLY A 196 1.03 1.79 18.81
N SER A 197 0.60 2.29 17.66
CA SER A 197 -0.81 2.37 17.29
C SER A 197 -1.53 1.01 17.20
N SER A 198 -0.83 -0.06 16.81
CA SER A 198 -1.38 -1.42 16.74
C SER A 198 -0.99 -2.31 17.92
N ILE A 199 -0.09 -1.82 18.78
CA ILE A 199 0.38 -2.56 19.95
C ILE A 199 -0.73 -2.53 21.00
N PRO A 200 -1.06 -3.67 21.64
CA PRO A 200 -2.02 -3.70 22.74
C PRO A 200 -1.61 -2.79 23.91
N GLU A 201 -2.60 -2.23 24.61
CA GLU A 201 -2.36 -1.31 25.74
C GLU A 201 -1.50 -1.95 26.85
N GLU A 202 -1.64 -3.25 27.10
CA GLU A 202 -0.83 -3.99 28.09
C GLU A 202 0.67 -3.95 27.78
N TYR A 203 1.05 -3.68 26.52
CA TYR A 203 2.43 -3.53 26.07
C TYR A 203 2.78 -2.07 25.74
N GLY A 204 2.02 -1.09 26.25
CA GLY A 204 2.31 0.34 26.10
C GLY A 204 1.92 0.96 24.75
N GLY A 205 1.12 0.26 23.94
CA GLY A 205 0.53 0.81 22.71
C GLY A 205 -0.86 1.43 22.94
N THR A 206 -1.54 1.75 21.84
CA THR A 206 -2.90 2.35 21.89
C THR A 206 -3.99 1.44 21.34
N GLY A 207 -3.66 0.28 20.75
CA GLY A 207 -4.62 -0.69 20.26
C GLY A 207 -5.71 -0.15 19.30
N MET A 208 -5.42 0.91 18.54
CA MET A 208 -6.44 1.65 17.76
C MET A 208 -7.02 0.86 16.58
N GLY A 209 -6.37 -0.23 16.18
CA GLY A 209 -6.80 -1.08 15.07
C GLY A 209 -6.32 -0.61 13.69
N ASP A 210 -6.69 -1.35 12.65
CA ASP A 210 -6.10 -1.19 11.31
C ASP A 210 -6.61 0.05 10.54
N LEU A 211 -7.85 0.49 10.76
CA LEU A 211 -8.39 1.69 10.06
C LEU A 211 -7.70 2.99 10.49
N PRO A 212 -7.58 3.33 11.80
CA PRO A 212 -6.81 4.49 12.24
C PRO A 212 -5.36 4.46 11.73
N MET A 213 -4.74 3.28 11.71
CA MET A 213 -3.40 3.09 11.15
C MET A 213 -3.32 3.45 9.66
N VAL A 214 -4.28 3.00 8.84
CA VAL A 214 -4.34 3.39 7.42
C VAL A 214 -4.54 4.89 7.24
N ILE A 215 -5.38 5.52 8.07
CA ILE A 215 -5.64 6.97 8.03
C ILE A 215 -4.37 7.77 8.38
N ILE A 216 -3.66 7.37 9.44
CA ILE A 216 -2.36 7.97 9.80
C ILE A 216 -1.40 7.86 8.61
N THR A 217 -1.27 6.66 8.04
CA THR A 217 -0.41 6.40 6.90
C THR A 217 -0.78 7.22 5.66
N GLU A 218 -2.07 7.40 5.37
CA GLU A 218 -2.55 8.23 4.26
C GLU A 218 -2.12 9.70 4.44
N GLU A 219 -2.45 10.31 5.58
CA GLU A 219 -2.15 11.72 5.84
C GLU A 219 -0.65 12.01 5.87
N LEU A 220 0.14 11.10 6.46
CA LEU A 220 1.59 11.23 6.49
C LEU A 220 2.24 11.04 5.12
N SER A 221 1.73 10.11 4.31
CA SER A 221 2.22 9.88 2.95
C SER A 221 1.92 11.06 2.04
N ALA A 222 0.85 11.83 2.32
CA ALA A 222 0.56 13.06 1.60
C ALA A 222 1.63 14.15 1.84
N ALA A 223 2.29 14.16 3.00
CA ALA A 223 3.44 15.03 3.24
C ALA A 223 4.75 14.44 2.69
N SER A 224 5.01 13.17 2.98
CA SER A 224 6.17 12.43 2.47
C SER A 224 6.00 10.92 2.66
N LEU A 225 5.99 10.18 1.54
CA LEU A 225 5.96 8.72 1.53
C LEU A 225 7.12 8.12 2.34
N ALA A 226 8.33 8.64 2.12
CA ALA A 226 9.55 8.12 2.72
C ALA A 226 9.80 8.69 4.12
N ALA A 227 9.60 9.99 4.34
CA ALA A 227 9.98 10.61 5.61
C ALA A 227 9.01 10.31 6.77
N ALA A 228 7.76 9.96 6.47
CA ALA A 228 6.78 9.65 7.52
C ALA A 228 5.81 8.53 7.15
N GLY A 229 5.27 8.53 5.92
CA GLY A 229 4.22 7.59 5.50
C GLY A 229 4.60 6.10 5.58
N SER A 230 5.90 5.79 5.59
CA SER A 230 6.40 4.42 5.68
C SER A 230 7.01 4.06 7.04
N LEU A 231 7.07 5.00 7.99
CA LEU A 231 7.72 4.80 9.29
C LEU A 231 7.00 3.77 10.16
N SER A 232 5.67 3.82 10.27
CA SER A 232 4.88 2.91 11.10
C SER A 232 4.77 1.50 10.52
N THR A 233 4.84 1.34 9.20
CA THR A 233 4.62 0.03 8.58
C THR A 233 5.76 -0.96 8.85
N ARG A 234 7.00 -0.49 9.07
CA ARG A 234 8.12 -1.40 9.36
C ARG A 234 7.97 -2.09 10.73
N PRO A 235 7.81 -1.36 11.85
CA PRO A 235 7.56 -2.01 13.14
C PRO A 235 6.27 -2.84 13.11
N GLU A 236 5.21 -2.40 12.42
CA GLU A 236 3.95 -3.16 12.31
C GLU A 236 4.17 -4.62 11.88
N ILE A 237 5.06 -4.84 10.92
CA ILE A 237 5.38 -6.17 10.38
C ILE A 237 6.02 -7.07 11.46
N LEU A 238 6.88 -6.52 12.33
CA LEU A 238 7.48 -7.26 13.44
C LEU A 238 6.49 -7.41 14.61
N ILE A 239 5.72 -6.38 14.92
CA ILE A 239 4.69 -6.39 15.97
C ILE A 239 3.71 -7.54 15.73
N LYS A 240 3.16 -7.66 14.51
CA LYS A 240 2.23 -8.77 14.20
C LYS A 240 2.89 -10.15 14.34
N ALA A 241 4.19 -10.29 14.03
CA ALA A 241 4.90 -11.55 14.22
C ALA A 241 5.10 -11.90 15.71
N LEU A 242 5.45 -10.91 16.54
CA LEU A 242 5.60 -11.07 17.99
C LEU A 242 4.27 -11.40 18.69
N LEU A 243 3.18 -10.74 18.28
CA LEU A 243 1.84 -11.04 18.78
C LEU A 243 1.37 -12.43 18.36
N ALA A 244 1.70 -12.87 17.14
CA ALA A 244 1.27 -14.16 16.61
C ALA A 244 2.06 -15.36 17.18
N GLY A 245 3.33 -15.18 17.55
CA GLY A 245 4.15 -16.31 18.00
C GLY A 245 5.45 -15.97 18.71
N GLY A 246 5.62 -14.73 19.18
CA GLY A 246 6.69 -14.43 20.15
C GLY A 246 6.45 -15.14 21.48
N THR A 247 7.49 -15.30 22.29
CA THR A 247 7.31 -15.68 23.70
C THR A 247 6.77 -14.50 24.50
N GLU A 248 6.27 -14.73 25.72
CA GLU A 248 5.79 -13.63 26.56
C GLU A 248 6.94 -12.69 26.93
N GLU A 249 8.13 -13.24 27.23
CA GLU A 249 9.33 -12.46 27.51
C GLU A 249 9.70 -11.57 26.32
N GLN A 250 9.58 -12.09 25.09
CA GLN A 250 9.80 -11.30 23.88
C GLN A 250 8.76 -10.18 23.75
N ARG A 251 7.48 -10.45 23.97
CA ARG A 251 6.44 -9.40 23.90
C ARG A 251 6.69 -8.29 24.92
N GLN A 252 6.92 -8.67 26.18
CA GLN A 252 7.21 -7.74 27.28
C GLN A 252 8.49 -6.92 27.06
N GLN A 253 9.51 -7.53 26.44
CA GLN A 253 10.77 -6.84 26.15
C GLN A 253 10.67 -5.89 24.95
N TRP A 254 10.07 -6.35 23.85
CA TRP A 254 10.19 -5.68 22.55
C TRP A 254 9.06 -4.71 22.25
N LEU A 255 7.80 -5.10 22.53
CA LEU A 255 6.65 -4.29 22.13
C LEU A 255 6.65 -2.90 22.80
N PRO A 256 6.90 -2.75 24.12
CA PRO A 256 6.93 -1.42 24.74
C PRO A 256 8.01 -0.51 24.16
N ARG A 257 9.18 -1.07 23.84
CA ARG A 257 10.33 -0.31 23.31
C ARG A 257 10.09 0.12 21.86
N ILE A 258 9.40 -0.71 21.08
CA ILE A 258 8.93 -0.35 19.73
C ILE A 258 7.85 0.73 19.82
N ALA A 259 6.87 0.58 20.72
CA ALA A 259 5.79 1.57 20.91
C ALA A 259 6.34 2.95 21.29
N ALA A 260 7.36 2.99 22.15
CA ALA A 260 8.05 4.20 22.56
C ALA A 260 9.04 4.76 21.50
N GLY A 261 9.26 4.07 20.38
CA GLY A 261 10.24 4.46 19.37
C GLY A 261 11.70 4.37 19.83
N GLU A 262 11.98 3.69 20.95
CA GLU A 262 13.33 3.41 21.44
C GLU A 262 14.04 2.39 20.55
N GLU A 263 13.27 1.47 19.97
CA GLU A 263 13.74 0.49 19.00
C GLU A 263 13.12 0.78 17.62
N LEU A 264 13.97 1.13 16.66
CA LEU A 264 13.58 1.34 15.28
C LEU A 264 13.74 0.05 14.49
N VAL A 265 12.75 -0.28 13.67
CA VAL A 265 12.66 -1.58 13.00
C VAL A 265 12.91 -1.46 11.50
N ALA A 266 13.75 -2.35 10.98
CA ALA A 266 13.87 -2.67 9.56
C ALA A 266 13.44 -4.11 9.29
N ILE A 267 13.00 -4.38 8.07
CA ILE A 267 12.58 -5.72 7.62
C ILE A 267 13.56 -6.20 6.55
N ALA A 268 14.08 -7.42 6.71
CA ALA A 268 15.06 -8.02 5.81
C ALA A 268 14.61 -9.43 5.39
N VAL A 269 13.92 -9.48 4.25
CA VAL A 269 13.39 -10.73 3.65
C VAL A 269 14.10 -11.00 2.33
N THR A 270 13.97 -10.07 1.39
CA THR A 270 14.51 -10.10 0.02
C THR A 270 16.03 -10.28 0.00
N GLU A 271 16.52 -11.02 -0.99
CA GLU A 271 17.94 -11.25 -1.26
C GLU A 271 18.26 -10.82 -2.70
N PRO A 272 19.54 -10.65 -3.07
CA PRO A 272 19.91 -10.13 -4.39
C PRO A 272 19.26 -10.85 -5.58
N ASN A 273 19.06 -12.18 -5.46
CA ASN A 273 18.45 -13.01 -6.52
C ASN A 273 17.04 -13.50 -6.17
N ILE A 274 16.47 -13.08 -5.03
CA ILE A 274 15.24 -13.67 -4.48
C ILE A 274 14.32 -12.57 -3.93
N GLY A 275 13.23 -12.32 -4.66
CA GLY A 275 12.18 -11.35 -4.29
C GLY A 275 10.83 -12.01 -4.05
N SER A 276 10.06 -12.20 -5.13
CA SER A 276 8.70 -12.75 -5.05
C SER A 276 8.65 -14.18 -4.51
N ASP A 277 9.67 -15.01 -4.79
CA ASP A 277 9.77 -16.38 -4.30
C ASP A 277 10.49 -16.45 -2.94
N VAL A 278 9.87 -15.83 -1.92
CA VAL A 278 10.44 -15.72 -0.56
C VAL A 278 10.79 -17.08 0.04
N ALA A 279 10.06 -18.13 -0.32
CA ALA A 279 10.27 -19.49 0.20
C ALA A 279 11.64 -20.06 -0.17
N SER A 280 12.26 -19.56 -1.23
CA SER A 280 13.53 -20.03 -1.77
C SER A 280 14.76 -19.31 -1.22
N LEU A 281 14.60 -18.37 -0.28
CA LEU A 281 15.71 -17.58 0.27
C LEU A 281 16.85 -18.45 0.81
N GLN A 282 18.08 -17.93 0.74
CA GLN A 282 19.33 -18.67 0.94
C GLN A 282 20.16 -18.19 2.13
N THR A 283 19.92 -17.00 2.68
CA THR A 283 20.59 -16.55 3.92
C THR A 283 20.32 -17.58 5.00
N LYS A 284 21.38 -18.15 5.56
CA LYS A 284 21.30 -19.29 6.47
C LYS A 284 21.65 -18.90 7.90
N ALA A 285 21.07 -19.61 8.85
CA ALA A 285 21.40 -19.54 10.27
C ALA A 285 21.74 -20.95 10.77
N GLU A 286 22.96 -21.13 11.26
CA GLU A 286 23.45 -22.42 11.79
C GLU A 286 23.57 -22.35 13.32
N PRO A 287 23.20 -23.40 14.07
CA PRO A 287 23.33 -23.40 15.53
C PRO A 287 24.76 -23.10 15.97
N ALA A 288 24.90 -22.28 17.01
CA ALA A 288 26.19 -21.90 17.55
C ALA A 288 26.11 -21.62 19.06
N GLU A 289 27.28 -21.46 19.67
CA GLU A 289 27.42 -21.03 21.06
C GLU A 289 28.52 -19.97 21.15
N HIS A 290 28.32 -18.96 21.99
CA HIS A 290 29.33 -17.97 22.30
C HIS A 290 29.29 -17.65 23.80
N ASN A 291 30.41 -17.81 24.50
CA ASN A 291 30.52 -17.60 25.95
C ASN A 291 29.40 -18.30 26.77
N GLY A 292 29.05 -19.54 26.41
CA GLY A 292 27.99 -20.31 27.07
C GLY A 292 26.56 -19.90 26.71
N VAL A 293 26.37 -18.93 25.80
CA VAL A 293 25.06 -18.51 25.29
C VAL A 293 24.74 -19.25 24.01
N ARG A 294 23.66 -20.03 24.00
CA ARG A 294 23.12 -20.68 22.80
C ARG A 294 22.62 -19.63 21.81
N GLY A 295 22.95 -19.80 20.54
CA GLY A 295 22.53 -18.90 19.48
C GLY A 295 22.71 -19.49 18.10
N TRP A 296 22.90 -18.61 17.13
CA TRP A 296 23.00 -18.93 15.72
C TRP A 296 24.07 -18.07 15.04
N ARG A 297 24.75 -18.63 14.04
CA ARG A 297 25.61 -17.88 13.12
C ARG A 297 24.89 -17.67 11.81
N ILE A 298 24.63 -16.40 11.47
CA ILE A 298 23.96 -16.01 10.24
C ILE A 298 24.98 -15.66 9.18
N ASN A 299 24.80 -16.19 7.97
CA ASN A 299 25.63 -15.92 6.80
C ASN A 299 24.74 -15.70 5.57
N GLY A 300 25.03 -14.66 4.80
CA GLY A 300 24.33 -14.39 3.55
C GLY A 300 24.25 -12.92 3.19
N ALA A 301 23.23 -12.58 2.40
CA ALA A 301 22.99 -11.22 1.95
C ALA A 301 21.50 -10.94 1.87
N LYS A 302 21.13 -9.71 2.22
CA LYS A 302 19.79 -9.18 2.06
C LYS A 302 19.82 -7.99 1.11
N ALA A 303 18.72 -7.75 0.43
CA ALA A 303 18.57 -6.63 -0.49
C ALA A 303 17.34 -5.82 -0.12
N TRP A 304 17.33 -4.54 -0.49
CA TRP A 304 16.19 -3.64 -0.35
C TRP A 304 15.66 -3.51 1.10
N SER A 305 16.54 -3.70 2.10
CA SER A 305 16.20 -3.66 3.52
C SER A 305 16.08 -2.21 3.99
N THR A 306 14.87 -1.67 3.81
CA THR A 306 14.54 -0.27 4.05
C THR A 306 14.76 0.13 5.50
N PHE A 307 15.36 1.31 5.70
CA PHE A 307 15.64 1.91 7.00
C PHE A 307 16.68 1.16 7.85
N SER A 308 17.33 0.14 7.29
CA SER A 308 18.32 -0.62 8.05
C SER A 308 19.52 0.19 8.52
N GLY A 309 19.84 1.36 7.93
CA GLY A 309 20.86 2.27 8.48
C GLY A 309 20.52 2.71 9.91
N ARG A 310 19.32 3.29 10.09
CA ARG A 310 18.84 3.85 11.35
C ARG A 310 18.19 2.84 12.29
N ALA A 311 17.64 1.75 11.76
CA ALA A 311 16.99 0.72 12.56
C ALA A 311 17.98 0.06 13.53
N THR A 312 17.58 -0.10 14.78
CA THR A 312 18.35 -0.78 15.83
C THR A 312 18.02 -2.26 15.90
N VAL A 313 16.89 -2.67 15.32
CA VAL A 313 16.49 -4.08 15.14
C VAL A 313 16.14 -4.35 13.67
N ILE A 314 16.68 -5.43 13.13
CA ILE A 314 16.34 -5.95 11.82
C ILE A 314 15.57 -7.26 12.01
N ALA A 315 14.28 -7.26 11.67
CA ALA A 315 13.50 -8.48 11.57
C ALA A 315 13.93 -9.23 10.31
N MET A 316 14.69 -10.30 10.48
CA MET A 316 15.40 -10.99 9.41
C MET A 316 14.87 -12.41 9.24
N LEU A 317 14.35 -12.70 8.04
CA LEU A 317 13.92 -14.03 7.66
C LEU A 317 15.09 -14.81 7.08
N VAL A 318 15.41 -15.96 7.66
CA VAL A 318 16.58 -16.78 7.29
C VAL A 318 16.21 -18.26 7.26
N ARG A 319 17.02 -19.06 6.58
CA ARG A 319 16.89 -20.52 6.50
C ARG A 319 17.62 -21.18 7.67
N THR A 320 16.87 -21.90 8.50
CA THR A 320 17.41 -22.72 9.61
C THR A 320 17.42 -24.21 9.30
N ASP A 321 16.51 -24.66 8.42
CA ASP A 321 16.58 -25.98 7.82
C ASP A 321 17.22 -25.87 6.43
N LEU A 322 18.42 -26.43 6.29
CA LEU A 322 19.24 -26.31 5.09
C LEU A 322 18.75 -27.19 3.93
N ASP A 323 17.76 -28.07 4.14
CA ASP A 323 17.11 -28.79 3.05
C ASP A 323 16.27 -27.81 2.19
N PRO A 324 16.62 -27.60 0.90
CA PRO A 324 15.82 -26.75 0.03
C PRO A 324 14.38 -27.26 -0.16
N ALA A 325 14.14 -28.57 -0.03
CA ALA A 325 12.81 -29.17 -0.16
C ALA A 325 11.85 -28.74 0.97
N SER A 326 12.38 -28.25 2.09
CA SER A 326 11.57 -27.68 3.17
C SER A 326 10.87 -26.39 2.75
N GLY A 327 11.38 -25.68 1.72
CA GLY A 327 10.77 -24.46 1.19
C GLY A 327 10.49 -23.44 2.30
N SER A 328 9.25 -22.95 2.36
CA SER A 328 8.80 -22.01 3.41
C SER A 328 8.81 -22.59 4.82
N ARG A 329 8.76 -23.92 4.97
CA ARG A 329 8.84 -24.64 6.26
C ARG A 329 10.26 -24.77 6.77
N GLY A 330 11.28 -24.27 6.06
CA GLY A 330 12.66 -24.24 6.54
C GLY A 330 13.11 -22.87 7.07
N LEU A 331 12.19 -21.91 7.17
CA LEU A 331 12.50 -20.51 7.44
C LEU A 331 12.17 -20.13 8.89
N SER A 332 13.05 -19.36 9.52
CA SER A 332 12.89 -18.77 10.86
C SER A 332 13.04 -17.26 10.83
N LEU A 333 12.42 -16.58 11.80
CA LEU A 333 12.45 -15.12 11.93
C LEU A 333 13.31 -14.72 13.14
N PHE A 334 14.29 -13.86 12.91
CA PHE A 334 15.20 -13.36 13.95
C PHE A 334 15.09 -11.85 14.12
N MET A 335 15.25 -11.39 15.36
CA MET A 335 15.43 -9.98 15.71
C MET A 335 16.94 -9.70 15.82
N VAL A 336 17.55 -9.22 14.74
CA VAL A 336 18.98 -8.94 14.67
C VAL A 336 19.26 -7.51 15.14
N GLN A 337 19.95 -7.37 16.28
CA GLN A 337 20.25 -6.07 16.87
C GLN A 337 21.54 -5.48 16.31
N LYS A 338 21.57 -4.15 16.15
CA LYS A 338 22.77 -3.39 15.82
C LYS A 338 22.65 -1.91 16.26
N PRO A 339 23.76 -1.16 16.31
CA PRO A 339 23.71 0.29 16.48
C PRO A 339 23.00 0.99 15.32
N ALA A 340 22.46 2.19 15.59
CA ALA A 340 21.93 3.09 14.57
C ALA A 340 23.07 3.88 13.89
N TYR A 341 22.89 4.18 12.60
CA TYR A 341 23.84 4.95 11.79
C TYR A 341 23.11 5.97 10.91
N ASP A 342 23.68 7.16 10.75
CA ASP A 342 23.09 8.29 10.01
C ASP A 342 23.55 8.41 8.55
N GLY A 343 24.33 7.43 8.06
CA GLY A 343 24.91 7.45 6.72
C GLY A 343 24.30 6.44 5.76
N HIS A 344 24.61 6.61 4.48
CA HIS A 344 24.28 5.67 3.40
C HIS A 344 25.11 4.38 3.44
N THR A 345 26.12 4.31 4.29
CA THR A 345 26.92 3.11 4.52
C THR A 345 27.10 2.91 6.01
N TRP A 346 27.02 1.66 6.45
CA TRP A 346 27.28 1.29 7.83
C TRP A 346 27.92 -0.09 7.92
N ARG A 347 28.67 -0.30 9.00
CA ARG A 347 29.33 -1.58 9.31
C ARG A 347 29.35 -1.75 10.82
N TYR A 348 28.88 -2.90 11.28
CA TYR A 348 28.92 -3.30 12.67
C TYR A 348 29.69 -4.62 12.77
N GLU A 349 30.82 -4.57 13.46
CA GLU A 349 31.59 -5.75 13.84
C GLU A 349 31.21 -6.10 15.28
N GLN A 350 30.67 -7.30 15.47
CA GLN A 350 30.18 -7.74 16.77
C GLN A 350 31.34 -8.11 17.70
N PRO A 351 31.26 -7.78 19.01
CA PRO A 351 32.19 -8.31 20.01
C PRO A 351 32.27 -9.84 20.01
N GLU A 352 31.17 -10.52 19.70
CA GLU A 352 31.04 -11.98 19.60
C GLU A 352 31.68 -12.56 18.32
N GLY A 353 32.27 -11.71 17.49
CA GLY A 353 32.77 -12.02 16.16
C GLY A 353 31.66 -12.05 15.11
N GLY A 354 32.04 -11.78 13.86
CA GLY A 354 31.11 -11.62 12.75
C GLY A 354 30.81 -10.16 12.44
N VAL A 355 30.32 -9.93 11.23
CA VAL A 355 30.13 -8.60 10.67
C VAL A 355 28.80 -8.53 9.95
N ILE A 356 28.09 -7.42 10.16
CA ILE A 356 26.97 -7.02 9.33
C ILE A 356 27.22 -5.62 8.81
N SER A 357 26.99 -5.41 7.51
CA SER A 357 27.20 -4.12 6.87
C SER A 357 26.10 -3.84 5.86
N GLY A 358 25.79 -2.57 5.63
CA GLY A 358 24.77 -2.15 4.69
C GLY A 358 25.21 -0.96 3.84
N THR A 359 24.79 -0.95 2.59
CA THR A 359 24.96 0.18 1.66
C THR A 359 23.62 0.54 1.05
N ALA A 360 23.23 1.81 1.14
CA ALA A 360 22.01 2.34 0.56
C ALA A 360 22.07 2.21 -0.96
N ASN A 361 20.98 1.73 -1.55
CA ASN A 361 20.79 1.66 -2.99
C ASN A 361 20.38 3.05 -3.49
N PRO A 362 21.07 3.64 -4.47
CA PRO A 362 20.62 4.88 -5.09
C PRO A 362 19.27 4.69 -5.78
N THR A 363 18.29 5.52 -5.44
CA THR A 363 16.93 5.46 -6.00
C THR A 363 16.49 6.83 -6.53
N PRO A 364 15.58 6.85 -7.54
CA PRO A 364 15.05 8.12 -8.07
C PRO A 364 14.15 8.84 -7.07
N GLY A 365 13.40 8.09 -6.26
CA GLY A 365 12.55 8.60 -5.18
C GLY A 365 12.72 7.79 -3.90
N TYR A 366 11.78 7.89 -2.97
CA TYR A 366 11.76 7.16 -1.71
C TYR A 366 13.01 7.40 -0.82
N ARG A 367 13.47 8.67 -0.77
CA ARG A 367 14.64 9.13 -0.01
C ARG A 367 14.25 9.61 1.39
N GLY A 368 15.09 9.37 2.39
CA GLY A 368 14.76 9.52 3.81
C GLY A 368 15.03 8.25 4.58
N MET A 369 14.31 7.16 4.29
CA MET A 369 14.59 5.87 4.92
C MET A 369 15.74 5.15 4.24
N HIS A 370 15.80 5.27 2.91
CA HIS A 370 16.64 4.52 1.99
C HIS A 370 16.47 3.00 2.10
N SER A 371 16.68 2.30 1.01
CA SER A 371 16.75 0.84 1.00
C SER A 371 18.20 0.40 0.91
N PHE A 372 18.59 -0.62 1.68
CA PHE A 372 19.98 -1.05 1.75
C PHE A 372 20.16 -2.47 1.26
N THR A 373 21.28 -2.73 0.59
CA THR A 373 21.85 -4.06 0.44
C THR A 373 22.70 -4.35 1.68
N ILE A 374 22.44 -5.48 2.33
CA ILE A 374 23.11 -5.92 3.56
C ILE A 374 23.96 -7.15 3.26
N ALA A 375 25.22 -7.14 3.70
CA ALA A 375 26.09 -8.30 3.71
C ALA A 375 26.31 -8.78 5.16
N ILE A 376 26.25 -10.10 5.36
CA ILE A 376 26.32 -10.73 6.68
C ILE A 376 27.38 -11.84 6.62
N ASP A 377 28.42 -11.70 7.44
CA ASP A 377 29.50 -12.66 7.58
C ASP A 377 29.58 -13.13 9.04
N ASN A 378 29.19 -14.38 9.26
CA ASN A 378 29.30 -15.11 10.52
C ASN A 378 28.73 -14.37 11.76
N LEU A 379 27.62 -13.64 11.58
CA LEU A 379 27.00 -12.83 12.63
C LEU A 379 26.39 -13.71 13.73
N PHE A 380 26.73 -13.49 14.99
CA PHE A 380 26.11 -14.20 16.11
C PHE A 380 24.78 -13.56 16.50
N VAL A 381 23.74 -14.37 16.67
CA VAL A 381 22.43 -13.96 17.17
C VAL A 381 22.00 -14.91 18.29
N PRO A 382 21.74 -14.39 19.52
CA PRO A 382 21.27 -15.21 20.63
C PRO A 382 19.97 -15.94 20.31
N HIS A 383 19.78 -17.12 20.89
CA HIS A 383 18.56 -17.91 20.67
C HIS A 383 17.30 -17.19 21.16
N THR A 384 17.42 -16.33 22.18
CA THR A 384 16.33 -15.46 22.68
C THR A 384 15.80 -14.47 21.64
N ASN A 385 16.57 -14.21 20.57
CA ASN A 385 16.19 -13.31 19.49
C ASN A 385 15.53 -14.05 18.31
N LEU A 386 15.43 -15.38 18.35
CA LEU A 386 14.58 -16.15 17.45
C LEU A 386 13.12 -15.99 17.90
N VAL A 387 12.26 -15.39 17.09
CA VAL A 387 10.85 -15.13 17.45
C VAL A 387 10.15 -16.45 17.76
N GLY A 388 9.69 -16.62 19.01
CA GLY A 388 9.05 -17.85 19.51
C GLY A 388 9.99 -18.90 20.10
N GLY A 389 11.30 -18.63 20.14
CA GLY A 389 12.32 -19.55 20.66
C GLY A 389 12.28 -20.91 19.95
N ASP A 390 12.37 -22.01 20.70
CA ASP A 390 12.34 -23.36 20.12
C ASP A 390 11.05 -23.64 19.33
N THR A 391 9.90 -23.06 19.72
CA THR A 391 8.63 -23.24 18.99
C THR A 391 8.54 -22.42 17.69
N GLY A 392 9.38 -21.38 17.57
CA GLY A 392 9.49 -20.51 16.42
C GLY A 392 10.41 -21.01 15.32
N ILE A 393 11.25 -22.02 15.60
CA ILE A 393 12.12 -22.63 14.59
C ILE A 393 11.25 -23.12 13.44
N ASN A 394 11.63 -22.78 12.22
CA ASN A 394 10.95 -23.17 10.99
C ASN A 394 9.51 -22.63 10.86
N LYS A 395 9.14 -21.61 11.65
CA LYS A 395 7.84 -20.91 11.60
C LYS A 395 7.92 -19.49 11.05
N GLY A 396 9.10 -19.00 10.69
CA GLY A 396 9.35 -17.62 10.28
C GLY A 396 8.46 -17.15 9.13
N PHE A 397 8.29 -17.97 8.08
CA PHE A 397 7.41 -17.61 6.97
C PHE A 397 5.95 -17.42 7.40
N TYR A 398 5.44 -18.32 8.26
CA TYR A 398 4.09 -18.24 8.81
C TYR A 398 3.91 -17.00 9.70
N LEU A 399 4.88 -16.72 10.58
CA LEU A 399 4.87 -15.54 11.46
C LEU A 399 4.86 -14.24 10.65
N GLN A 400 5.49 -14.24 9.47
CA GLN A 400 5.53 -13.08 8.60
C GLN A 400 4.24 -12.83 7.81
N MET A 401 3.36 -13.84 7.68
CA MET A 401 2.19 -13.71 6.80
C MET A 401 1.23 -12.60 7.21
N GLY A 402 1.01 -12.45 8.52
CA GLY A 402 0.21 -11.34 9.05
C GLY A 402 0.83 -9.98 8.73
N GLY A 403 2.17 -9.88 8.83
CA GLY A 403 2.92 -8.70 8.45
C GLY A 403 2.81 -8.37 6.96
N PHE A 404 2.85 -9.36 6.06
CA PHE A 404 2.67 -9.12 4.62
C PHE A 404 1.27 -8.62 4.28
N ALA A 405 0.22 -9.19 4.90
CA ALA A 405 -1.15 -8.72 4.71
C ALA A 405 -1.31 -7.26 5.20
N ALA A 406 -0.73 -6.94 6.35
CA ALA A 406 -0.71 -5.59 6.90
C ALA A 406 0.08 -4.61 6.02
N GLY A 407 1.25 -5.02 5.55
CA GLY A 407 2.10 -4.25 4.64
C GLY A 407 1.36 -3.88 3.36
N ARG A 408 0.56 -4.79 2.80
CA ARG A 408 -0.30 -4.51 1.63
C ARG A 408 -1.39 -3.49 1.97
N LEU A 409 -2.12 -3.68 3.07
CA LEU A 409 -3.15 -2.73 3.52
C LEU A 409 -2.56 -1.32 3.72
N GLN A 410 -1.44 -1.22 4.43
CA GLN A 410 -0.72 0.04 4.65
C GLN A 410 -0.15 0.63 3.35
N THR A 411 0.13 -0.20 2.34
CA THR A 411 0.52 0.32 1.01
C THR A 411 -0.66 0.97 0.31
N GLY A 412 -1.88 0.46 0.51
CA GLY A 412 -3.10 1.14 0.08
C GLY A 412 -3.15 2.58 0.57
N GLY A 413 -2.99 2.76 1.90
CA GLY A 413 -2.92 4.10 2.51
C GLY A 413 -1.79 4.97 1.95
N ARG A 414 -0.59 4.39 1.76
CA ARG A 414 0.55 5.09 1.14
C ARG A 414 0.25 5.59 -0.27
N GLY A 415 -0.32 4.74 -1.12
CA GLY A 415 -0.68 5.10 -2.49
C GLY A 415 -1.73 6.20 -2.53
N ILE A 416 -2.78 6.09 -1.70
CA ILE A 416 -3.81 7.12 -1.59
C ILE A 416 -3.20 8.45 -1.15
N GLY A 417 -2.33 8.46 -0.13
CA GLY A 417 -1.72 9.69 0.36
C GLY A 417 -0.86 10.40 -0.69
N VAL A 418 -0.04 9.65 -1.45
CA VAL A 418 0.75 10.21 -2.55
C VAL A 418 -0.16 10.77 -3.67
N ALA A 419 -1.21 10.03 -4.04
CA ALA A 419 -2.17 10.50 -5.04
C ALA A 419 -2.91 11.77 -4.57
N GLN A 420 -3.32 11.80 -3.30
CA GLN A 420 -4.00 12.91 -2.66
C GLN A 420 -3.12 14.17 -2.62
N ALA A 421 -1.83 14.03 -2.31
CA ALA A 421 -0.89 15.15 -2.34
C ALA A 421 -0.72 15.75 -3.74
N ALA A 422 -0.66 14.91 -4.77
CA ALA A 422 -0.61 15.36 -6.16
C ALA A 422 -1.90 16.08 -6.57
N LEU A 423 -3.07 15.57 -6.17
CA LEU A 423 -4.37 16.21 -6.41
C LEU A 423 -4.46 17.59 -5.74
N GLU A 424 -4.11 17.70 -4.46
CA GLU A 424 -4.12 18.98 -3.74
C GLU A 424 -3.18 20.00 -4.39
N LYS A 425 -1.96 19.55 -4.71
CA LYS A 425 -0.93 20.39 -5.32
C LYS A 425 -1.37 20.92 -6.69
N VAL A 426 -1.94 20.07 -7.55
CA VAL A 426 -2.42 20.49 -8.87
C VAL A 426 -3.63 21.40 -8.77
N CYS A 427 -4.59 21.15 -7.88
CA CYS A 427 -5.74 22.03 -7.66
C CYS A 427 -5.30 23.45 -7.27
N GLN A 428 -4.31 23.57 -6.37
CA GLN A 428 -3.75 24.87 -5.99
C GLN A 428 -3.03 25.54 -7.16
N TYR A 429 -2.21 24.79 -7.90
CA TYR A 429 -1.43 25.33 -9.02
C TYR A 429 -2.31 25.86 -10.15
N VAL A 430 -3.38 25.15 -10.53
CA VAL A 430 -4.19 25.54 -11.69
C VAL A 430 -5.01 26.81 -11.46
N VAL A 431 -5.29 27.16 -10.21
CA VAL A 431 -5.95 28.44 -9.84
C VAL A 431 -4.96 29.62 -9.96
N GLN A 432 -3.70 29.39 -9.61
CA GLN A 432 -2.67 30.44 -9.58
C GLN A 432 -2.00 30.65 -10.94
N ARG A 433 -1.90 29.61 -11.76
CA ARG A 433 -1.24 29.66 -13.07
C ARG A 433 -2.22 30.12 -14.14
N SER A 434 -1.86 31.17 -14.88
CA SER A 434 -2.62 31.60 -16.07
C SER A 434 -1.86 31.33 -17.37
N GLN A 435 -2.58 30.92 -18.40
CA GLN A 435 -2.12 30.83 -19.80
C GLN A 435 -3.25 31.33 -20.70
N PHE A 436 -2.92 31.82 -21.90
CA PHE A 436 -3.90 32.32 -22.88
C PHE A 436 -5.00 33.22 -22.29
N GLY A 437 -4.67 34.05 -21.29
CA GLY A 437 -5.56 35.02 -20.66
C GLY A 437 -6.47 34.50 -19.54
N LEU A 438 -6.44 33.21 -19.18
CA LEU A 438 -7.27 32.65 -18.11
C LEU A 438 -6.44 31.80 -17.12
N PRO A 439 -6.86 31.67 -15.85
CA PRO A 439 -6.38 30.62 -14.96
C PRO A 439 -6.54 29.23 -15.58
N LEU A 440 -5.61 28.31 -15.31
CA LEU A 440 -5.69 26.95 -15.84
C LEU A 440 -6.95 26.21 -15.37
N SER A 441 -7.50 26.59 -14.20
CA SER A 441 -8.74 26.08 -13.64
C SER A 441 -9.98 26.32 -14.51
N GLU A 442 -9.95 27.32 -15.41
CA GLU A 442 -11.08 27.65 -16.28
C GLU A 442 -11.16 26.77 -17.53
N TYR A 443 -10.09 26.05 -17.87
CA TYR A 443 -10.10 25.18 -19.04
C TYR A 443 -10.81 23.86 -18.77
N GLN A 444 -11.71 23.51 -19.70
CA GLN A 444 -12.51 22.29 -19.70
C GLN A 444 -11.67 21.03 -19.43
N LEU A 445 -10.56 20.87 -20.15
CA LEU A 445 -9.69 19.71 -20.02
C LEU A 445 -9.04 19.60 -18.64
N THR A 446 -8.60 20.72 -18.05
CA THR A 446 -8.05 20.75 -16.68
C THR A 446 -9.07 20.26 -15.67
N GLN A 447 -10.29 20.79 -15.74
CA GLN A 447 -11.40 20.39 -14.87
C GLN A 447 -11.71 18.89 -15.06
N TYR A 448 -11.76 18.41 -16.30
CA TYR A 448 -12.05 17.01 -16.61
C TYR A 448 -10.97 16.06 -16.04
N LYS A 449 -9.69 16.38 -16.24
CA LYS A 449 -8.57 15.59 -15.72
C LYS A 449 -8.56 15.54 -14.19
N ILE A 450 -8.80 16.66 -13.53
CA ILE A 450 -8.93 16.71 -12.06
C ILE A 450 -10.13 15.89 -11.57
N GLY A 451 -11.25 15.93 -12.29
CA GLY A 451 -12.41 15.09 -12.00
C GLY A 451 -12.08 13.59 -12.02
N LEU A 452 -11.39 13.12 -13.07
CA LEU A 452 -10.98 11.71 -13.18
C LEU A 452 -10.04 11.29 -12.04
N MET A 453 -9.08 12.16 -11.67
CA MET A 453 -8.17 11.90 -10.56
C MET A 453 -8.95 11.70 -9.25
N ALA A 454 -9.91 12.57 -8.96
CA ALA A 454 -10.72 12.50 -7.75
C ALA A 454 -11.63 11.25 -7.70
N VAL A 455 -12.27 10.90 -8.82
CA VAL A 455 -13.11 9.69 -8.95
C VAL A 455 -12.32 8.44 -8.56
N ARG A 456 -11.12 8.29 -9.11
CA ARG A 456 -10.27 7.13 -8.87
C ARG A 456 -9.73 7.09 -7.44
N ILE A 457 -9.25 8.23 -6.93
CA ILE A 457 -8.79 8.34 -5.54
C ILE A 457 -9.89 7.95 -4.55
N ALA A 458 -11.13 8.38 -4.77
CA ALA A 458 -12.27 8.04 -3.91
C ALA A 458 -12.51 6.53 -3.85
N ALA A 459 -12.46 5.84 -5.00
CA ALA A 459 -12.63 4.39 -5.05
C ALA A 459 -11.49 3.64 -4.35
N ALA A 460 -10.22 4.01 -4.59
CA ALA A 460 -9.07 3.41 -3.91
C ALA A 460 -9.15 3.58 -2.39
N ARG A 461 -9.59 4.76 -1.93
CA ARG A 461 -9.78 5.07 -0.52
C ARG A 461 -10.81 4.18 0.13
N GLN A 462 -12.00 4.08 -0.46
CA GLN A 462 -13.06 3.27 0.13
C GLN A 462 -12.75 1.77 0.10
N ALA A 463 -12.09 1.28 -0.96
CA ALA A 463 -11.58 -0.10 -1.00
C ALA A 463 -10.57 -0.38 0.14
N THR A 464 -9.64 0.55 0.38
CA THR A 464 -8.65 0.42 1.44
C THR A 464 -9.27 0.52 2.83
N TYR A 465 -10.19 1.46 3.05
CA TYR A 465 -10.87 1.64 4.33
C TYR A 465 -11.80 0.47 4.65
N ALA A 466 -12.56 -0.03 3.68
CA ALA A 466 -13.38 -1.22 3.85
C ALA A 466 -12.51 -2.45 4.19
N SER A 467 -11.38 -2.61 3.48
CA SER A 467 -10.41 -3.66 3.80
C SER A 467 -9.80 -3.53 5.19
N ALA A 468 -9.63 -2.31 5.72
CA ALA A 468 -9.11 -2.08 7.06
C ALA A 468 -10.14 -2.42 8.15
N ARG A 469 -11.41 -2.06 7.95
CA ARG A 469 -12.49 -2.38 8.89
C ARG A 469 -12.76 -3.89 8.99
N GLY A 470 -12.63 -4.60 7.87
CA GLY A 470 -12.80 -6.05 7.81
C GLY A 470 -11.47 -6.82 7.81
N PHE A 471 -10.39 -6.24 8.33
CA PHE A 471 -9.06 -6.81 8.16
C PHE A 471 -8.95 -8.25 8.70
N SER A 472 -8.41 -9.12 7.85
CA SER A 472 -8.07 -10.49 8.19
C SER A 472 -6.81 -10.89 7.44
N THR A 473 -5.93 -11.65 8.09
CA THR A 473 -4.66 -12.10 7.48
C THR A 473 -4.84 -13.05 6.29
N ARG A 474 -6.04 -13.60 6.12
CA ARG A 474 -6.43 -14.47 5.00
C ARG A 474 -7.25 -13.75 3.92
N ALA A 475 -7.64 -12.50 4.15
CA ALA A 475 -8.42 -11.70 3.21
C ALA A 475 -7.61 -11.37 1.95
N VAL A 476 -8.27 -11.34 0.79
CA VAL A 476 -7.66 -10.93 -0.48
C VAL A 476 -7.70 -9.40 -0.64
N GLU A 477 -8.64 -8.76 0.04
CA GLU A 477 -8.96 -7.34 -0.01
C GLU A 477 -7.76 -6.42 0.23
N PRO A 478 -6.84 -6.67 1.19
CA PRO A 478 -5.64 -5.85 1.33
C PRO A 478 -4.78 -5.83 0.07
N SER A 479 -4.76 -6.93 -0.68
CA SER A 479 -3.99 -7.05 -1.93
C SER A 479 -4.68 -6.33 -3.08
N MET A 480 -6.01 -6.41 -3.16
CA MET A 480 -6.83 -5.65 -4.12
C MET A 480 -6.72 -4.14 -3.88
N ALA A 481 -6.85 -3.70 -2.62
CA ALA A 481 -6.70 -2.31 -2.21
C ALA A 481 -5.31 -1.76 -2.57
N LYS A 482 -4.26 -2.54 -2.26
CA LYS A 482 -2.87 -2.22 -2.63
C LYS A 482 -2.70 -2.08 -4.14
N LEU A 483 -3.17 -3.06 -4.92
CA LEU A 483 -3.08 -3.06 -6.38
C LEU A 483 -3.69 -1.77 -6.96
N LEU A 484 -4.94 -1.49 -6.60
CA LEU A 484 -5.69 -0.35 -7.11
C LEU A 484 -5.07 1.00 -6.71
N ALA A 485 -4.73 1.17 -5.42
CA ALA A 485 -4.16 2.41 -4.91
C ALA A 485 -2.79 2.73 -5.53
N CYS A 486 -1.96 1.71 -5.79
CA CYS A 486 -0.65 1.91 -6.40
C CYS A 486 -0.76 2.40 -7.86
N ASP A 487 -1.62 1.77 -8.66
CA ASP A 487 -1.82 2.15 -10.05
C ASP A 487 -2.41 3.57 -10.15
N ILE A 488 -3.39 3.89 -9.30
CA ILE A 488 -4.00 5.22 -9.25
C ILE A 488 -2.98 6.28 -8.82
N ALA A 489 -2.11 5.99 -7.86
CA ALA A 489 -1.05 6.91 -7.47
C ALA A 489 -0.10 7.22 -8.63
N GLY A 490 0.31 6.22 -9.41
CA GLY A 490 1.14 6.41 -10.59
C GLY A 490 0.46 7.27 -11.65
N ASP A 491 -0.81 7.01 -11.93
CA ASP A 491 -1.57 7.78 -12.92
C ASP A 491 -1.84 9.22 -12.50
N VAL A 492 -2.31 9.42 -11.26
CA VAL A 492 -2.64 10.75 -10.72
C VAL A 492 -1.41 11.62 -10.65
N THR A 493 -0.29 11.11 -10.14
CA THR A 493 0.94 11.91 -10.01
C THR A 493 1.47 12.35 -11.38
N ARG A 494 1.41 11.46 -12.38
CA ARG A 494 1.79 11.77 -13.76
C ARG A 494 0.88 12.81 -14.41
N GLU A 495 -0.43 12.68 -14.28
CA GLU A 495 -1.38 13.66 -14.84
C GLU A 495 -1.24 15.02 -14.15
N ALA A 496 -1.07 15.03 -12.82
CA ALA A 496 -0.78 16.24 -12.06
C ALA A 496 0.54 16.89 -12.52
N GLN A 497 1.60 16.11 -12.75
CA GLN A 497 2.85 16.60 -13.31
C GLN A 497 2.66 17.27 -14.68
N LEU A 498 1.90 16.64 -15.59
CA LEU A 498 1.61 17.19 -16.91
C LEU A 498 0.89 18.55 -16.84
N LEU A 499 -0.08 18.69 -15.92
CA LEU A 499 -0.79 19.95 -15.69
C LEU A 499 0.11 21.07 -15.14
N HIS A 500 1.24 20.73 -14.50
CA HIS A 500 2.26 21.71 -14.09
C HIS A 500 3.17 22.17 -15.25
N GLY A 501 3.19 21.44 -16.36
CA GLY A 501 4.09 21.71 -17.49
C GLY A 501 5.57 21.57 -17.08
N GLY A 502 6.43 22.47 -17.55
CA GLY A 502 7.87 22.42 -17.24
C GLY A 502 8.21 22.45 -15.74
N TRP A 503 7.39 23.14 -14.92
CA TRP A 503 7.54 23.14 -13.46
C TRP A 503 7.30 21.77 -12.85
N GLY A 504 6.47 20.94 -13.49
CA GLY A 504 6.22 19.57 -13.06
C GLY A 504 7.45 18.68 -13.10
N TYR A 505 8.42 19.02 -13.96
CA TYR A 505 9.67 18.29 -14.09
C TYR A 505 10.79 18.83 -13.17
N SER A 506 10.58 19.99 -12.53
CA SER A 506 11.57 20.60 -11.64
C SER A 506 11.53 19.99 -10.23
N GLU A 507 12.71 19.75 -9.64
CA GLU A 507 12.84 19.40 -8.22
C GLU A 507 12.54 20.57 -7.27
N GLU A 508 12.23 21.77 -7.79
CA GLU A 508 11.75 22.89 -6.96
C GLU A 508 10.28 22.72 -6.56
N ASP A 509 9.50 22.00 -7.36
CA ASP A 509 8.12 21.68 -7.04
C ASP A 509 7.99 20.23 -6.52
N PRO A 510 7.29 20.00 -5.38
CA PRO A 510 7.09 18.65 -4.84
C PRO A 510 6.42 17.65 -5.78
N ILE A 511 5.76 18.09 -6.86
CA ILE A 511 5.11 17.19 -7.80
C ILE A 511 6.09 16.21 -8.47
N SER A 512 7.32 16.64 -8.78
CA SER A 512 8.35 15.76 -9.34
C SER A 512 8.71 14.63 -8.38
N ARG A 513 8.82 14.95 -7.09
CA ARG A 513 9.02 13.98 -6.01
C ARG A 513 7.86 12.99 -5.91
N TYR A 514 6.61 13.45 -5.95
CA TYR A 514 5.46 12.55 -5.87
C TYR A 514 5.43 11.52 -7.00
N VAL A 515 5.83 11.92 -8.22
CA VAL A 515 5.95 11.01 -9.36
C VAL A 515 6.98 9.92 -9.09
N VAL A 516 8.21 10.28 -8.70
CA VAL A 516 9.27 9.28 -8.45
C VAL A 516 9.01 8.43 -7.21
N ASP A 517 8.33 8.98 -6.19
CA ASP A 517 7.85 8.24 -5.03
C ASP A 517 6.76 7.23 -5.42
N ALA A 518 5.85 7.58 -6.33
CA ALA A 518 4.81 6.66 -6.79
C ALA A 518 5.35 5.44 -7.54
N LEU A 519 6.52 5.55 -8.18
CA LEU A 519 7.12 4.46 -8.96
C LEU A 519 7.46 3.21 -8.14
N VAL A 520 7.72 3.35 -6.82
CA VAL A 520 8.05 2.20 -5.96
C VAL A 520 6.81 1.43 -5.51
N LEU A 521 5.64 2.07 -5.50
CA LEU A 521 4.40 1.53 -4.95
C LEU A 521 3.96 0.17 -5.56
N PRO A 522 3.94 0.00 -6.90
CA PRO A 522 3.57 -1.27 -7.51
C PRO A 522 4.65 -2.36 -7.34
N ILE A 523 5.84 -2.03 -6.80
CA ILE A 523 6.99 -2.93 -6.68
C ILE A 523 7.10 -3.50 -5.27
N PHE A 524 7.17 -2.64 -4.24
CA PHE A 524 7.36 -3.11 -2.86
C PHE A 524 6.10 -3.77 -2.27
N GLU A 525 6.24 -4.49 -1.15
CA GLU A 525 5.13 -5.24 -0.52
C GLU A 525 4.44 -6.24 -1.49
N GLY A 526 5.23 -6.77 -2.43
CA GLY A 526 4.82 -7.69 -3.50
C GLY A 526 4.60 -6.97 -4.82
N VAL A 527 5.37 -7.35 -5.85
CA VAL A 527 5.25 -6.75 -7.19
C VAL A 527 3.87 -7.02 -7.79
N LYS A 528 3.34 -6.07 -8.55
CA LYS A 528 2.00 -6.10 -9.17
C LYS A 528 1.63 -7.47 -9.80
N PRO A 529 2.44 -8.07 -10.71
CA PRO A 529 2.11 -9.37 -11.29
C PRO A 529 2.02 -10.52 -10.27
N THR A 530 2.80 -10.45 -9.18
CA THR A 530 2.70 -11.46 -8.12
C THR A 530 1.38 -11.33 -7.36
N LEU A 531 0.90 -10.10 -7.13
CA LEU A 531 -0.41 -9.88 -6.52
C LEU A 531 -1.53 -10.37 -7.42
N GLU A 532 -1.50 -10.01 -8.70
CA GLU A 532 -2.53 -10.38 -9.67
C GLU A 532 -2.60 -11.89 -9.86
N LEU A 533 -1.45 -12.55 -10.05
CA LEU A 533 -1.43 -13.98 -10.37
C LEU A 533 -1.48 -14.87 -9.13
N LYS A 534 -0.60 -14.62 -8.16
CA LYS A 534 -0.33 -15.57 -7.06
C LYS A 534 -1.12 -15.30 -5.80
N VAL A 535 -1.75 -14.14 -5.68
CA VAL A 535 -2.57 -13.77 -4.53
C VAL A 535 -4.03 -13.61 -4.91
N ILE A 536 -4.36 -12.61 -5.73
CA ILE A 536 -5.73 -12.27 -6.12
C ILE A 536 -6.30 -13.33 -7.06
N GLY A 537 -5.61 -13.60 -8.17
CA GLY A 537 -6.01 -14.61 -9.15
C GLY A 537 -6.18 -15.99 -8.51
N ARG A 538 -5.21 -16.40 -7.70
CA ARG A 538 -5.28 -17.67 -6.95
C ARG A 538 -6.48 -17.74 -5.99
N ALA A 539 -6.82 -16.64 -5.33
CA ALA A 539 -7.97 -16.58 -4.42
C ALA A 539 -9.31 -16.63 -5.17
N ILE A 540 -9.47 -15.83 -6.23
CA ILE A 540 -10.77 -15.76 -6.95
C ILE A 540 -11.04 -16.98 -7.84
N LEU A 541 -9.99 -17.67 -8.31
CA LEU A 541 -10.11 -18.86 -9.15
C LEU A 541 -10.18 -20.16 -8.32
N GLY A 542 -9.71 -20.14 -7.07
CA GLY A 542 -9.54 -21.34 -6.25
C GLY A 542 -10.82 -21.90 -5.61
N GLY A 543 -11.87 -21.09 -5.52
CA GLY A 543 -13.11 -21.42 -4.80
C GLY A 543 -13.09 -21.02 -3.33
#